data_AF-A0A4Y2W596-F1
#
_entry.id   AF-A0A4Y2W596-F1
#
_cell.length_a   1.000
_cell.length_b   1.000
_cell.length_c   1.000
_cell.angle_alpha   90.00
_cell.angle_beta   90.00
_cell.angle_gamma   90.00
#
_symmetry.space_group_name_H-M   'P 1'
#
loop_
_entity.id
_entity.type
_entity.pdbx_description
1 polymer ?
#
loop_
_entity_poly.entity_id
_entity_poly.type
_entity_poly.pdbx_seq_one_letter_code
_entity_poly.pdbx_strand_id
1 'polypeptide(L)'
;MKSDTSPACQKNVTSTASHKISLMKEFVKVFPKEDECFKYLCDQFPGLSEAKLKEGVFVEPDIRKMIKDKNFETKMETNERKTWESFKLVIISFL
;
A
#
# COMPACT_ATOMS: atom_id res chain seq x y z
N MET A 1 -21.19 -5.11 -47.54
CA MET A 1 -21.43 -4.28 -46.33
C MET A 1 -20.64 -4.90 -45.20
N LYS A 2 -19.91 -4.05 -44.46
CA LYS A 2 -18.79 -4.41 -43.60
C LYS A 2 -19.21 -5.29 -42.41
N SER A 3 -18.36 -6.25 -42.10
CA SER A 3 -18.25 -6.91 -40.81
C SER A 3 -17.66 -5.94 -39.79
N ASP A 4 -18.43 -5.54 -38.78
CA ASP A 4 -17.89 -4.82 -37.64
C ASP A 4 -18.03 -5.67 -36.38
N THR A 5 -16.94 -6.35 -36.04
CA THR A 5 -16.63 -6.76 -34.68
C THR A 5 -15.84 -5.60 -34.06
N SER A 6 -16.32 -5.03 -32.96
CA SER A 6 -15.48 -4.26 -32.02
C SER A 6 -16.14 -4.26 -30.64
N PRO A 7 -15.34 -4.32 -29.56
CA PRO A 7 -15.64 -5.17 -28.42
C PRO A 7 -16.52 -4.46 -27.40
N ALA A 8 -17.13 -5.28 -26.53
CA ALA A 8 -17.57 -4.84 -25.23
C ALA A 8 -16.44 -4.04 -24.57
N CYS A 9 -16.60 -2.71 -24.50
CA CYS A 9 -15.75 -1.89 -23.66
C CYS A 9 -16.17 -2.23 -22.22
N GLN A 10 -15.50 -3.23 -21.66
CA GLN A 10 -15.51 -3.53 -20.24
C GLN A 10 -15.34 -2.21 -19.51
N LYS A 11 -16.43 -1.72 -18.92
CA LYS A 11 -16.34 -0.88 -17.74
C LYS A 11 -15.90 -1.83 -16.64
N ASN A 12 -14.61 -2.15 -16.62
CA ASN A 12 -13.96 -2.70 -15.45
C ASN A 12 -14.12 -1.65 -14.35
N VAL A 13 -15.21 -1.82 -13.59
CA VAL A 13 -15.38 -1.26 -12.27
C VAL A 13 -14.25 -1.86 -11.44
N THR A 14 -13.08 -1.25 -11.52
CA THR A 14 -11.96 -1.61 -10.66
C THR A 14 -12.38 -1.18 -9.26
N SER A 15 -12.77 -2.16 -8.44
CA SER A 15 -13.03 -1.95 -7.02
C SER A 15 -11.91 -1.11 -6.42
N THR A 16 -12.27 -0.01 -5.77
CA THR A 16 -11.36 0.96 -5.14
C THR A 16 -10.47 0.30 -4.07
N ALA A 17 -10.89 -0.85 -3.52
CA ALA A 17 -10.10 -1.63 -2.56
C ALA A 17 -8.85 -2.29 -3.19
N SER A 18 -8.96 -2.82 -4.40
CA SER A 18 -7.84 -3.53 -5.06
C SER A 18 -6.68 -2.61 -5.43
N HIS A 19 -6.98 -1.35 -5.78
CA HIS A 19 -5.98 -0.35 -6.12
C HIS A 19 -5.13 0.07 -4.90
N LYS A 20 -5.76 0.34 -3.75
CA LYS A 20 -5.03 0.74 -2.53
C LYS A 20 -4.10 -0.36 -2.02
N ILE A 21 -4.59 -1.60 -1.99
CA ILE A 21 -3.79 -2.76 -1.56
C ILE A 21 -2.58 -2.92 -2.50
N SER A 22 -2.78 -2.75 -3.82
CA SER A 22 -1.68 -2.82 -4.80
C SER A 22 -0.64 -1.71 -4.60
N LEU A 23 -1.06 -0.48 -4.34
CA LEU A 23 -0.16 0.64 -4.04
C LEU A 23 0.64 0.42 -2.75
N MET A 24 -0.04 -0.02 -1.70
CA MET A 24 0.59 -0.34 -0.42
C MET A 24 1.60 -1.47 -0.55
N LYS A 25 1.26 -2.49 -1.34
CA LYS A 25 2.16 -3.60 -1.63
C LYS A 25 3.45 -3.15 -2.31
N GLU A 26 3.34 -2.27 -3.31
CA GLU A 26 4.51 -1.77 -4.01
C GLU A 26 5.36 -0.87 -3.11
N PHE A 27 4.71 -0.05 -2.28
CA PHE A 27 5.41 0.78 -1.30
C PHE A 27 6.21 -0.04 -0.29
N VAL A 28 5.66 -1.15 0.22
CA VAL A 28 6.39 -1.98 1.19
C VAL A 28 7.53 -2.77 0.58
N LYS A 29 7.41 -3.17 -0.69
CA LYS A 29 8.51 -3.83 -1.40
C LYS A 29 9.74 -2.95 -1.62
N VAL A 30 9.54 -1.64 -1.74
CA VAL A 30 10.64 -0.69 -1.96
C VAL A 30 11.32 -0.25 -0.66
N PHE A 31 10.77 -0.61 0.52
CA PHE A 31 11.46 -0.36 1.78
C PHE A 31 12.78 -1.14 1.85
N PRO A 32 13.87 -0.52 2.35
CA PRO A 32 15.08 -1.24 2.68
C PRO A 32 14.77 -2.34 3.70
N LYS A 33 15.17 -3.58 3.40
CA LYS A 33 14.78 -4.78 4.19
C LYS A 33 15.29 -4.78 5.65
N GLU A 34 16.17 -3.87 6.00
CA GLU A 34 16.88 -3.78 7.29
C GLU A 34 16.59 -2.47 8.05
N ASP A 35 15.68 -1.64 7.54
CA ASP A 35 15.36 -0.35 8.13
C ASP A 35 14.62 -0.48 9.48
N GLU A 36 14.68 0.59 10.28
CA GLU A 36 13.90 0.66 11.52
C GLU A 36 12.39 0.63 11.25
N CYS A 37 11.98 1.07 10.06
CA CYS A 37 10.58 1.14 9.64
C CYS A 37 9.95 -0.26 9.53
N PHE A 38 10.63 -1.19 8.88
CA PHE A 38 10.19 -2.57 8.68
C PHE A 38 10.23 -3.37 9.98
N LYS A 39 11.24 -3.15 10.84
CA LYS A 39 11.26 -3.72 12.20
C LYS A 39 10.03 -3.25 13.00
N TYR A 40 9.72 -1.96 12.93
CA TYR A 40 8.54 -1.42 13.58
C TYR A 40 7.23 -2.01 13.02
N LEU A 41 7.14 -2.27 11.72
CA LEU A 41 5.98 -2.97 11.13
C LEU A 41 5.83 -4.39 11.69
N CYS A 42 6.93 -5.13 11.85
CA CYS A 42 6.89 -6.46 12.47
C CYS A 42 6.31 -6.40 13.89
N ASP A 43 6.72 -5.39 14.68
CA ASP A 43 6.21 -5.19 16.04
C ASP A 43 4.74 -4.76 16.09
N GLN A 44 4.30 -3.93 15.13
CA GLN A 44 2.92 -3.44 15.08
C GLN A 44 1.91 -4.47 14.57
N PHE A 45 2.38 -5.46 13.82
CA PHE A 45 1.55 -6.49 13.20
C PHE A 45 2.04 -7.89 13.59
N PRO A 46 2.03 -8.27 14.89
CA PRO A 46 2.54 -9.57 15.33
C PRO A 46 1.76 -10.77 14.77
N GLY A 47 0.55 -10.55 14.24
CA GLY A 47 -0.24 -11.55 13.53
C GLY A 47 0.15 -11.75 12.06
N LEU A 48 1.01 -10.90 11.50
CA LEU A 48 1.55 -11.02 10.15
C LEU A 48 2.97 -11.57 10.22
N SER A 49 3.23 -12.62 9.46
CA SER A 49 4.61 -13.09 9.26
C SER A 49 5.43 -12.06 8.49
N GLU A 50 6.73 -12.02 8.72
CA GLU A 50 7.67 -11.18 7.98
C GLU A 50 7.53 -11.33 6.44
N ALA A 51 7.32 -12.56 5.95
CA ALA A 51 7.11 -12.83 4.53
C ALA A 51 5.88 -12.09 3.96
N LYS A 52 4.76 -12.11 4.69
CA LYS A 52 3.52 -11.39 4.33
C LYS A 52 3.74 -9.87 4.34
N LEU A 53 4.50 -9.35 5.30
CA LEU A 53 4.87 -7.93 5.33
C LEU A 53 5.72 -7.57 4.10
N LYS A 54 6.77 -8.34 3.79
CA LYS A 54 7.62 -8.13 2.60
C LYS A 54 6.85 -8.22 1.28
N GLU A 55 5.89 -9.13 1.20
CA GLU A 55 5.02 -9.27 0.03
C GLU A 55 3.91 -8.21 -0.04
N GLY A 56 3.80 -7.36 0.99
CA GLY A 56 2.80 -6.31 1.03
C GLY A 56 1.37 -6.81 1.20
N VAL A 57 1.20 -7.96 1.87
CA VAL A 57 -0.10 -8.60 2.07
C VAL A 57 -0.80 -7.96 3.27
N PHE A 58 -1.50 -6.86 3.01
CA PHE A 58 -2.27 -6.11 3.99
C PHE A 58 -3.76 -6.16 3.69
N VAL A 59 -4.58 -6.14 4.73
CA VAL A 59 -6.01 -5.85 4.61
C VAL A 59 -6.29 -4.37 4.89
N GLU A 60 -7.46 -3.88 4.50
CA GLU A 60 -7.79 -2.46 4.63
C GLU A 60 -7.69 -1.92 6.07
N PRO A 61 -8.08 -2.66 7.14
CA PRO A 61 -7.80 -2.26 8.52
C PRO A 61 -6.32 -2.02 8.83
N ASP A 62 -5.42 -2.85 8.29
CA ASP A 62 -3.98 -2.72 8.52
C ASP A 62 -3.44 -1.44 7.88
N ILE A 63 -3.87 -1.16 6.63
CA ILE A 63 -3.52 0.06 5.91
C ILE A 63 -4.00 1.28 6.70
N ARG A 64 -5.26 1.28 7.15
CA ARG A 64 -5.81 2.39 7.96
C ARG A 64 -5.05 2.59 9.27
N LYS A 65 -4.63 1.51 9.94
CA LYS A 65 -3.80 1.58 11.15
C LYS A 65 -2.46 2.26 10.82
N MET A 66 -1.80 1.83 9.75
CA MET A 66 -0.49 2.34 9.36
C MET A 66 -0.51 3.81 8.91
N ILE A 67 -1.53 4.22 8.14
CA ILE A 67 -1.71 5.62 7.71
C ILE A 67 -1.90 6.57 8.89
N LYS A 68 -2.53 6.12 9.98
CA LYS A 68 -2.79 6.92 11.19
C LYS A 68 -1.66 6.87 12.21
N ASP A 69 -0.72 5.94 12.07
CA ASP A 69 0.35 5.73 13.03
C ASP A 69 1.47 6.75 12.83
N LYS A 70 1.43 7.83 13.61
CA LYS A 70 2.48 8.85 13.59
C LYS A 70 3.83 8.32 14.05
N ASN A 71 3.87 7.28 14.89
CA ASN A 71 5.12 6.70 15.35
C ASN A 71 5.83 5.96 14.20
N PHE A 72 5.08 5.36 13.28
CA PHE A 72 5.64 4.78 12.06
C PHE A 72 6.44 5.81 11.26
N GLU A 73 5.92 7.03 11.14
CA GLU A 73 6.61 8.13 10.42
C GLU A 73 7.93 8.50 11.09
N THR A 74 8.01 8.41 12.42
CA THR A 74 9.25 8.70 13.16
C THR A 74 10.36 7.69 12.89
N LYS A 75 10.02 6.49 12.39
CA LYS A 75 10.98 5.42 12.03
C LYS A 75 11.53 5.55 10.62
N MET A 76 10.98 6.47 9.81
CA MET A 76 11.45 6.73 8.45
C MET A 76 12.54 7.79 8.44
N GLU A 77 13.50 7.61 7.54
CA GLU A 77 14.44 8.65 7.16
C GLU A 77 13.73 9.84 6.54
N THR A 78 14.40 11.00 6.53
CA THR A 78 13.77 12.27 6.10
C THR A 78 13.17 12.21 4.69
N ASN A 79 13.85 11.55 3.75
CA ASN A 79 13.39 11.44 2.35
C ASN A 79 12.27 10.40 2.18
N GLU A 80 12.35 9.30 2.93
CA GLU A 80 11.31 8.27 2.97
C GLU A 80 10.02 8.85 3.55
N ARG A 81 10.12 9.64 4.62
CA ARG A 81 8.99 10.32 5.25
C ARG A 81 8.28 11.27 4.29
N LYS A 82 9.00 12.07 3.51
CA LYS A 82 8.40 12.94 2.47
C LYS A 82 7.65 12.15 1.40
N THR A 83 8.25 11.02 0.98
CA THR A 83 7.62 10.09 0.03
C THR A 83 6.36 9.47 0.64
N TRP A 84 6.43 9.05 1.91
CA TRP A 84 5.31 8.50 2.66
C TRP A 84 4.18 9.50 2.87
N GLU A 85 4.48 10.75 3.20
CA GLU A 85 3.48 11.81 3.32
C GLU A 85 2.71 12.02 2.01
N SER A 86 3.44 12.04 0.89
CA SER A 86 2.84 12.13 -0.44
C SER A 86 1.97 10.90 -0.74
N PHE A 87 2.47 9.70 -0.39
CA PHE A 87 1.75 8.44 -0.55
C PHE A 87 0.47 8.38 0.30
N LYS A 88 0.52 8.85 1.55
CA LYS A 88 -0.65 8.95 2.45
C LYS A 88 -1.77 9.76 1.81
N LEU A 89 -1.45 10.91 1.19
CA LEU A 89 -2.45 11.74 0.53
C LEU A 89 -3.15 10.98 -0.61
N VAL A 90 -2.38 10.23 -1.40
CA VAL A 90 -2.91 9.37 -2.47
C VAL A 90 -3.84 8.31 -1.87
N ILE A 91 -3.40 7.54 -0.86
CA ILE A 91 -4.21 6.49 -0.25
C ILE A 91 -5.47 7.03 0.44
N ILE A 92 -5.36 8.14 1.17
CA ILE A 92 -6.49 8.79 1.85
C ILE A 92 -7.53 9.27 0.84
N SER A 93 -7.12 9.76 -0.34
CA SER A 93 -8.07 10.19 -1.37
C SER A 93 -8.97 9.05 -1.89
N PHE A 94 -8.57 7.79 -1.67
CA PHE A 94 -9.35 6.63 -2.05
C PHE A 94 -10.08 5.96 -0.87
N LEU A 95 -9.68 6.22 0.39
CA LEU A 95 -10.27 5.69 1.65
C LEU A 95 -11.59 6.37 2.01
#